data_AF-A0A8E2J9Z6-F1
#
_entry.id   AF-A0A8E2J9Z6-F1
#
_cell.length_a   1.000
_cell.length_b   1.000
_cell.length_c   1.000
_cell.angle_alpha   90.00
_cell.angle_beta   90.00
_cell.angle_gamma   90.00
#
_symmetry.space_group_name_H-M   'P 1'
#
loop_
_entity.id
_entity.type
_entity.pdbx_description
1 polymer ?
#
loop_
_entity_poly.entity_id
_entity_poly.type
_entity_poly.pdbx_seq_one_letter_code
_entity_poly.pdbx_strand_id
1 'polypeptide(L)'
;MYTNIRLQNQYLPVPKVVDNKQVQVFAGSITDVELTETHVRDTQAVFIVATTNNKIPGCRISRFRPIMLAAASYVYKDLRLAKKLMRSQFTWLCSVFIKPAGLSPNVSRGHWLTLDKEESFISYLDLSAGVIEAAQDPEGRYEGRKVGVVNAKRGVGAKFTKGTPICVLTGLTRHLFPWLHPYLPTTGPANR
;
A
#
# COMPACT_ATOMS: atom_id res chain seq x y z
N MET A 1 19.58 -15.48 -22.98
CA MET A 1 20.58 -14.61 -22.33
C MET A 1 19.86 -13.90 -21.18
N TYR A 2 19.85 -14.53 -20.00
CA TYR A 2 19.12 -14.01 -18.83
C TYR A 2 20.09 -13.19 -17.98
N THR A 3 19.90 -11.88 -17.97
CA THR A 3 20.68 -10.96 -17.13
C THR A 3 20.26 -11.17 -15.68
N ASN A 4 21.13 -11.77 -14.89
CA ASN A 4 21.01 -11.88 -13.43
C ASN A 4 21.03 -10.47 -12.81
N ILE A 5 19.86 -9.93 -12.47
CA ILE A 5 19.78 -8.75 -11.61
C ILE A 5 19.95 -9.24 -10.17
N ARG A 6 21.19 -9.19 -9.69
CA ARG A 6 21.54 -9.43 -8.29
C ARG A 6 21.01 -8.24 -7.47
N LEU A 7 19.77 -8.35 -6.99
CA LEU A 7 19.22 -7.42 -6.00
C LEU A 7 20.02 -7.60 -4.71
N GLN A 8 21.05 -6.79 -4.52
CA GLN A 8 21.80 -6.75 -3.27
C GLN A 8 20.86 -6.33 -2.14
N ASN A 9 20.53 -7.29 -1.27
CA ASN A 9 20.40 -7.19 0.19
C ASN A 9 20.29 -5.76 0.77
N GLN A 10 19.19 -5.04 0.49
CA GLN A 10 18.98 -3.66 0.96
C GLN A 10 17.91 -3.54 2.05
N TYR A 11 17.50 -4.65 2.65
CA TYR A 11 16.60 -4.66 3.79
C TYR A 11 17.21 -5.52 4.90
N LEU A 12 18.15 -4.96 5.64
CA LEU A 12 18.44 -5.47 6.97
C LEU A 12 17.11 -5.48 7.76
N PRO A 13 16.73 -6.60 8.41
CA PRO A 13 15.56 -6.60 9.27
C PRO A 13 15.72 -5.50 10.30
N VAL A 14 14.67 -4.70 10.50
CA VAL A 14 14.66 -3.62 11.49
C VAL A 14 15.11 -4.23 12.82
N PRO A 15 16.19 -3.76 13.47
CA PRO A 15 16.82 -4.46 14.60
C PRO A 15 15.86 -4.83 15.72
N LYS A 16 14.82 -4.01 15.95
CA LYS A 16 13.75 -4.26 16.93
C LYS A 16 12.86 -5.48 16.64
N VAL A 17 12.81 -5.97 15.41
CA VAL A 17 11.94 -7.09 15.02
C VAL A 17 12.63 -8.43 15.28
N VAL A 18 13.96 -8.46 15.21
CA VAL A 18 14.77 -9.69 15.37
C VAL A 18 14.65 -10.28 16.78
N ASP A 19 14.46 -9.44 17.80
CA ASP A 19 14.35 -9.88 19.20
C ASP A 19 12.92 -10.23 19.64
N ASN A 20 11.92 -10.11 18.75
CA ASN A 20 10.53 -10.37 19.12
C ASN A 20 10.14 -11.83 18.88
N LYS A 21 9.92 -12.59 19.97
CA LYS A 21 9.49 -14.01 19.92
C LYS A 21 8.14 -14.23 19.21
N GLN A 22 7.33 -13.19 19.05
CA GLN A 22 6.04 -13.25 18.36
C GLN A 22 6.16 -12.98 16.85
N VAL A 23 7.36 -12.67 16.35
CA VAL A 23 7.59 -12.37 14.93
C VAL A 23 8.57 -13.37 14.34
N GLN A 24 8.20 -13.93 13.20
CA GLN A 24 9.07 -14.77 12.38
C GLN A 24 9.26 -14.09 11.03
N VAL A 25 10.51 -13.97 10.58
CA VAL A 25 10.86 -13.31 9.32
C VAL A 25 11.34 -14.36 8.33
N PHE A 26 10.71 -14.39 7.17
CA PHE A 26 11.06 -15.27 6.06
C PHE A 26 11.55 -14.43 4.89
N ALA A 27 12.72 -14.76 4.35
CA ALA A 27 13.32 -14.05 3.22
C ALA A 27 13.22 -14.93 1.97
N GLY A 28 12.54 -14.43 0.95
CA GLY A 28 12.35 -15.13 -0.31
C GLY A 28 11.69 -14.26 -1.37
N SER A 29 11.56 -14.78 -2.58
CA SER A 29 10.81 -14.12 -3.65
C SER A 29 9.32 -14.35 -3.45
N ILE A 30 8.48 -13.38 -3.82
CA ILE A 30 7.02 -13.58 -3.89
C ILE A 30 6.62 -14.62 -4.96
N THR A 31 7.53 -14.97 -5.87
CA THR A 31 7.34 -16.03 -6.87
C THR A 31 7.64 -17.41 -6.31
N ASP A 32 8.16 -17.51 -5.10
CA ASP A 32 8.42 -18.76 -4.40
C ASP A 32 7.11 -19.28 -3.79
N VAL A 33 6.45 -20.14 -4.55
CA VAL A 33 5.12 -20.67 -4.19
C VAL A 33 5.22 -21.59 -2.98
N GLU A 34 6.26 -22.42 -2.90
CA GLU A 34 6.45 -23.37 -1.80
C GLU A 34 6.67 -22.64 -0.47
N LEU A 35 7.52 -21.60 -0.49
CA LEU A 35 7.70 -20.75 0.67
C LEU A 35 6.39 -20.07 1.06
N THR A 36 5.67 -19.50 0.11
CA THR A 36 4.40 -18.80 0.41
C THR A 36 3.35 -19.75 0.97
N GLU A 37 3.21 -20.93 0.38
CA GLU A 37 2.21 -21.94 0.77
C GLU A 37 2.43 -22.43 2.20
N THR A 38 3.67 -22.77 2.55
CA THR A 38 4.04 -23.25 3.89
C THR A 38 3.61 -22.27 4.99
N HIS A 39 3.75 -20.96 4.72
CA HIS A 39 3.45 -19.93 5.71
C HIS A 39 2.00 -19.44 5.67
N VAL A 40 1.24 -19.72 4.61
CA VAL A 40 -0.17 -19.32 4.51
C VAL A 40 -1.10 -20.36 5.12
N ARG A 41 -0.77 -21.66 5.02
CA ARG A 41 -1.66 -22.77 5.43
C ARG A 41 -2.16 -22.66 6.88
N ASP A 42 -1.33 -22.20 7.80
CA ASP A 42 -1.66 -22.13 9.24
C ASP A 42 -1.97 -20.70 9.71
N THR A 43 -2.31 -19.80 8.80
CA THR A 43 -2.62 -18.39 9.14
C THR A 43 -4.12 -18.12 9.17
N GLN A 44 -4.54 -17.34 10.16
CA GLN A 44 -5.94 -16.89 10.27
C GLN A 44 -6.25 -15.73 9.31
N ALA A 45 -5.25 -14.91 8.99
CA ALA A 45 -5.38 -13.79 8.08
C ALA A 45 -4.04 -13.48 7.41
N VAL A 46 -4.09 -13.10 6.12
CA VAL A 46 -2.93 -12.68 5.34
C VAL A 46 -3.11 -11.24 4.92
N PHE A 47 -2.17 -10.37 5.28
CA PHE A 47 -2.16 -8.96 4.91
C PHE A 47 -1.22 -8.72 3.73
N ILE A 48 -1.78 -8.54 2.54
CA ILE A 48 -1.00 -8.24 1.33
C ILE A 48 -0.94 -6.72 1.15
N VAL A 49 0.26 -6.16 1.27
CA VAL A 49 0.48 -4.71 1.12
C VAL A 49 1.24 -4.44 -0.18
N ALA A 50 0.49 -4.08 -1.23
CA ALA A 50 1.08 -3.50 -2.44
C ALA A 50 1.12 -1.98 -2.28
N THR A 51 2.27 -1.44 -1.86
CA THR A 51 2.45 0.01 -1.80
C THR A 51 3.14 0.52 -3.05
N THR A 52 2.63 1.64 -3.57
CA THR A 52 3.51 2.64 -4.17
C THR A 52 3.19 3.96 -3.50
N ASN A 53 4.21 4.78 -3.34
CA ASN A 53 4.22 5.85 -2.37
C ASN A 53 3.51 7.12 -2.87
N ASN A 54 2.29 6.98 -3.40
CA ASN A 54 1.65 8.03 -4.19
C ASN A 54 0.12 8.07 -4.05
N LYS A 55 -0.39 8.21 -2.81
CA LYS A 55 -1.72 8.81 -2.62
C LYS A 55 -1.54 10.20 -2.04
N ILE A 56 -1.66 11.22 -2.89
CA ILE A 56 -1.68 12.63 -2.48
C ILE A 56 -3.11 13.00 -2.12
N PRO A 57 -3.37 13.33 -0.86
CA PRO A 57 -4.67 13.76 -0.40
C PRO A 57 -4.69 15.27 -0.17
N GLY A 58 -5.82 15.90 -0.49
CA GLY A 58 -6.01 17.33 -0.24
C GLY A 58 -5.48 18.26 -1.33
N CYS A 59 -5.12 17.74 -2.52
CA CYS A 59 -4.96 18.61 -3.68
C CYS A 59 -6.36 19.09 -4.12
N ARG A 60 -6.80 20.23 -3.58
CA ARG A 60 -7.99 20.99 -4.01
C ARG A 60 -7.88 21.55 -5.43
N ILE A 61 -6.86 21.13 -6.19
CA ILE A 61 -6.67 21.54 -7.57
C ILE A 61 -7.18 20.39 -8.46
N SER A 62 -8.50 20.39 -8.68
CA SER A 62 -9.22 19.51 -9.63
C SER A 62 -8.46 19.31 -10.95
N ARG A 63 -7.69 20.32 -11.39
CA ARG A 63 -6.91 20.34 -12.64
C ARG A 63 -5.66 19.43 -12.67
N PHE A 64 -5.04 19.08 -11.52
CA PHE A 64 -3.84 18.22 -11.50
C PHE A 64 -4.13 16.73 -11.30
N ARG A 65 -5.38 16.39 -10.96
CA ARG A 65 -5.84 15.00 -10.81
C ARG A 65 -5.51 14.10 -12.02
N PRO A 66 -5.72 14.50 -13.30
CA PRO A 66 -5.38 13.65 -14.43
C PRO A 66 -3.87 13.35 -14.53
N ILE A 67 -3.01 14.36 -14.29
CA ILE A 67 -1.55 14.21 -14.31
C ILE A 67 -1.09 13.23 -13.21
N MET A 68 -1.68 13.35 -12.03
CA MET A 68 -1.44 12.44 -10.91
C MET A 68 -1.85 11.00 -11.22
N LEU A 69 -3.02 10.81 -11.82
CA LEU A 69 -3.51 9.50 -12.22
C LEU A 69 -2.66 8.90 -13.35
N ALA A 70 -2.15 9.72 -14.27
CA ALA A 70 -1.22 9.29 -15.31
C ALA A 70 0.10 8.81 -14.69
N ALA A 71 0.68 9.58 -13.77
CA ALA A 71 1.94 9.26 -13.09
C ALA A 71 1.89 7.92 -12.31
N ALA A 72 0.72 7.54 -11.79
CA ALA A 72 0.51 6.29 -11.05
C ALA A 72 -0.31 5.25 -11.83
N SER A 73 -0.48 5.44 -13.15
CA SER A 73 -1.41 4.66 -13.98
C SER A 73 -1.15 3.15 -13.96
N TYR A 74 0.12 2.73 -14.08
CA TYR A 74 0.53 1.32 -14.02
C TYR A 74 0.14 0.68 -12.69
N VAL A 75 0.43 1.35 -11.58
CA VAL A 75 0.06 0.87 -10.23
C VAL A 75 -1.44 0.71 -10.10
N TYR A 76 -2.21 1.72 -10.52
CA TYR A 76 -3.67 1.64 -10.46
C TYR A 76 -4.24 0.58 -11.41
N LYS A 77 -3.54 0.25 -12.49
CA LYS A 77 -3.91 -0.85 -13.39
C LYS A 77 -3.67 -2.20 -12.71
N ASP A 78 -2.51 -2.38 -12.08
CA ASP A 78 -2.17 -3.62 -11.37
C ASP A 78 -3.09 -3.86 -10.18
N LEU A 79 -3.37 -2.83 -9.38
CA LEU A 79 -4.34 -2.92 -8.28
C LEU A 79 -5.76 -3.27 -8.77
N ARG A 80 -6.16 -2.79 -9.95
CA ARG A 80 -7.44 -3.15 -10.57
C ARG A 80 -7.47 -4.62 -10.99
N LEU A 81 -6.38 -5.12 -11.56
CA LEU A 81 -6.25 -6.52 -11.97
C LEU A 81 -6.20 -7.46 -10.77
N ALA A 82 -5.35 -7.16 -9.78
CA ALA A 82 -5.24 -7.94 -8.54
C ALA A 82 -6.59 -8.03 -7.81
N LYS A 83 -7.32 -6.90 -7.71
CA LYS A 83 -8.66 -6.89 -7.14
C LYS A 83 -9.65 -7.77 -7.92
N LYS A 84 -9.61 -7.71 -9.26
CA LYS A 84 -10.49 -8.52 -10.10
C LYS A 84 -10.20 -10.01 -9.91
N LEU A 85 -8.91 -10.38 -9.83
CA LEU A 85 -8.47 -11.74 -9.58
C LEU A 85 -8.93 -12.23 -8.20
N MET A 86 -8.67 -11.49 -7.13
CA MET A 86 -9.11 -11.86 -5.78
C MET A 86 -10.64 -12.02 -5.70
N ARG A 87 -11.38 -11.13 -6.35
CA ARG A 87 -12.84 -11.25 -6.43
C ARG A 87 -13.33 -12.46 -7.21
N SER A 88 -12.55 -12.99 -8.16
CA SER A 88 -12.91 -14.24 -8.84
C SER A 88 -12.73 -15.47 -7.95
N GLN A 89 -11.95 -15.36 -6.88
CA GLN A 89 -11.65 -16.44 -5.93
C GLN A 89 -12.51 -16.35 -4.65
N PHE A 90 -13.62 -15.61 -4.69
CA PHE A 90 -14.48 -15.34 -3.54
C PHE A 90 -15.07 -16.60 -2.86
N THR A 91 -15.09 -17.74 -3.56
CA THR A 91 -15.66 -18.99 -3.04
C THR A 91 -14.82 -19.61 -1.93
N TRP A 92 -13.51 -19.35 -1.91
CA TRP A 92 -12.59 -19.89 -0.91
C TRP A 92 -11.73 -18.83 -0.22
N LEU A 93 -11.72 -17.60 -0.74
CA LEU A 93 -10.92 -16.49 -0.21
C LEU A 93 -11.80 -15.31 0.23
N CYS A 94 -11.97 -15.14 1.54
CA CYS A 94 -12.52 -13.91 2.11
C CYS A 94 -11.51 -12.77 1.90
N SER A 95 -11.93 -11.71 1.22
CA SER A 95 -11.04 -10.60 0.82
C SER A 95 -11.62 -9.24 1.22
N VAL A 96 -10.88 -8.45 1.98
CA VAL A 96 -11.20 -7.05 2.30
C VAL A 96 -10.25 -6.11 1.56
N PHE A 97 -10.78 -5.14 0.81
CA PHE A 97 -9.96 -4.22 0.00
C PHE A 97 -9.76 -2.88 0.71
N ILE A 98 -8.63 -2.74 1.40
CA ILE A 98 -8.30 -1.50 2.11
C ILE A 98 -7.81 -0.42 1.14
N LYS A 99 -8.39 0.77 1.24
CA LYS A 99 -8.00 1.97 0.49
C LYS A 99 -7.59 3.05 1.49
N PRO A 100 -6.33 3.08 1.91
CA PRO A 100 -5.90 4.07 2.88
C PRO A 100 -6.01 5.48 2.29
N ALA A 101 -6.10 6.45 3.18
CA ALA A 101 -5.78 7.84 2.92
C ALA A 101 -4.26 7.98 2.64
N GLY A 102 -3.75 9.17 2.32
CA GLY A 102 -2.29 9.36 2.20
C GLY A 102 -1.60 9.04 3.52
N LEU A 103 -0.46 8.37 3.46
CA LEU A 103 0.26 7.96 4.67
C LEU A 103 1.17 9.07 5.15
N SER A 104 1.15 9.33 6.45
CA SER A 104 2.07 10.24 7.10
C SER A 104 2.76 9.51 8.24
N PRO A 105 4.09 9.66 8.42
CA PRO A 105 4.75 9.33 9.68
C PRO A 105 4.26 10.35 10.71
N ASN A 106 3.15 10.05 11.36
CA ASN A 106 2.51 10.92 12.33
C ASN A 106 2.03 10.07 13.50
N VAL A 107 1.73 10.73 14.62
CA VAL A 107 1.26 10.08 15.85
C VAL A 107 -0.16 9.52 15.63
N SER A 108 -0.47 8.38 16.25
CA SER A 108 -1.83 7.81 16.26
C SER A 108 -2.83 8.80 16.86
N ARG A 109 -3.94 9.02 16.16
CA ARG A 109 -5.01 9.95 16.57
C ARG A 109 -6.39 9.29 16.57
N GLY A 110 -6.44 7.98 16.36
CA GLY A 110 -7.67 7.23 16.19
C GLY A 110 -8.10 7.16 14.73
N HIS A 111 -8.88 6.14 14.43
CA HIS A 111 -9.38 5.84 13.08
C HIS A 111 -10.85 5.46 13.12
N TRP A 112 -11.47 5.46 11.95
CA TRP A 112 -12.76 4.82 11.71
C TRP A 112 -12.80 4.24 10.31
N LEU A 113 -13.64 3.23 10.10
CA LEU A 113 -13.82 2.56 8.81
C LEU A 113 -14.99 3.17 8.04
N THR A 114 -14.81 3.35 6.75
CA THR A 114 -15.84 3.93 5.86
C THR A 114 -15.91 3.20 4.54
N LEU A 115 -17.10 3.13 3.95
CA LEU A 115 -17.30 2.58 2.61
C LEU A 115 -17.34 3.67 1.53
N ASP A 116 -17.66 4.92 1.92
CA ASP A 116 -18.06 5.97 0.99
C ASP A 116 -17.08 7.15 0.93
N LYS A 117 -16.30 7.39 1.98
CA LYS A 117 -15.45 8.59 2.10
C LYS A 117 -13.98 8.26 1.92
N GLU A 118 -13.28 9.09 1.15
CA GLU A 118 -11.82 9.09 1.09
C GLU A 118 -11.33 10.43 1.69
N GLU A 119 -10.79 10.40 2.91
CA GLU A 119 -10.19 11.58 3.54
C GLU A 119 -8.69 11.68 3.28
N SER A 120 -8.08 12.74 3.83
CA SER A 120 -6.77 13.18 3.43
C SER A 120 -5.65 12.27 3.95
N PHE A 121 -5.26 12.35 5.22
CA PHE A 121 -4.09 11.61 5.70
C PHE A 121 -4.38 10.77 6.93
N ILE A 122 -3.70 9.61 7.01
CA ILE A 122 -3.75 8.69 8.14
C ILE A 122 -2.33 8.29 8.58
N SER A 123 -2.15 8.04 9.87
CA SER A 123 -0.88 7.50 10.38
C SER A 123 -0.76 6.01 10.05
N TYR A 124 0.47 5.48 10.03
CA TYR A 124 0.68 4.03 9.85
C TYR A 124 0.01 3.21 10.96
N LEU A 125 0.04 3.71 12.19
CA LEU A 125 -0.56 3.05 13.35
C LEU A 125 -2.09 3.00 13.26
N ASP A 126 -2.70 4.12 12.88
CA ASP A 126 -4.15 4.21 12.68
C ASP A 126 -4.60 3.37 11.48
N LEU A 127 -3.77 3.29 10.43
CA LEU A 127 -4.02 2.38 9.31
C LEU A 127 -3.99 0.93 9.77
N SER A 128 -2.93 0.49 10.45
CA SER A 128 -2.79 -0.91 10.88
C SER A 128 -3.92 -1.32 11.81
N ALA A 129 -4.33 -0.43 12.72
CA ALA A 129 -5.44 -0.69 13.62
C ALA A 129 -6.76 -0.90 12.84
N GLY A 130 -7.03 -0.06 11.83
CA GLY A 130 -8.22 -0.21 10.98
C GLY A 130 -8.18 -1.45 10.09
N VAL A 131 -7.00 -1.88 9.66
CA VAL A 131 -6.85 -3.14 8.91
C VAL A 131 -7.15 -4.35 9.79
N ILE A 132 -6.70 -4.35 11.05
CA ILE A 132 -7.00 -5.40 12.02
C ILE A 132 -8.49 -5.40 12.35
N GLU A 133 -9.08 -4.24 12.62
CA GLU A 133 -10.53 -4.10 12.88
C GLU A 133 -11.36 -4.65 11.72
N ALA A 134 -11.00 -4.32 10.48
CA ALA A 134 -11.71 -4.80 9.30
C ALA A 134 -11.56 -6.32 9.08
N ALA A 135 -10.42 -6.90 9.47
CA ALA A 135 -10.17 -8.34 9.35
C ALA A 135 -10.86 -9.17 10.45
N GLN A 136 -11.10 -8.58 11.62
CA GLN A 136 -11.71 -9.25 12.77
C GLN A 136 -13.22 -8.97 12.90
N ASP A 137 -13.87 -8.40 11.88
CA ASP A 137 -15.28 -8.06 11.91
C ASP A 137 -16.16 -9.32 11.91
N PRO A 138 -16.84 -9.65 13.04
CA PRO A 138 -17.58 -10.91 13.17
C PRO A 138 -18.83 -10.96 12.28
N GLU A 139 -19.32 -9.80 11.85
CA GLU A 139 -20.50 -9.65 10.99
C GLU A 139 -20.16 -9.71 9.49
N GLY A 140 -18.88 -9.74 9.11
CA GLY A 140 -18.45 -9.80 7.71
C GLY A 140 -18.85 -8.56 6.88
N ARG A 141 -19.12 -7.41 7.50
CA ARG A 141 -19.61 -6.19 6.85
C ARG A 141 -18.68 -5.67 5.76
N TYR A 142 -17.39 -5.96 5.89
CA TYR A 142 -16.33 -5.49 5.01
C TYR A 142 -15.92 -6.47 3.90
N GLU A 143 -16.46 -7.69 3.93
CA GLU A 143 -16.10 -8.74 2.99
C GLU A 143 -16.41 -8.35 1.53
N GLY A 144 -15.41 -8.48 0.66
CA GLY A 144 -15.49 -8.12 -0.76
C GLY A 144 -15.59 -6.61 -1.04
N ARG A 145 -15.67 -5.77 0.00
CA ARG A 145 -15.90 -4.33 -0.10
C ARG A 145 -14.60 -3.54 -0.12
N LYS A 146 -14.71 -2.30 -0.62
CA LYS A 146 -13.64 -1.31 -0.51
C LYS A 146 -13.84 -0.57 0.81
N VAL A 147 -12.85 -0.63 1.68
CA VAL A 147 -12.91 0.02 2.99
C VAL A 147 -11.85 1.11 3.04
N GLY A 148 -12.29 2.35 3.25
CA GLY A 148 -11.43 3.47 3.58
C GLY A 148 -11.12 3.45 5.08
N VAL A 149 -9.86 3.71 5.42
CA VAL A 149 -9.45 4.00 6.80
C VAL A 149 -9.14 5.49 6.88
N VAL A 150 -9.83 6.16 7.77
CA VAL A 150 -9.91 7.62 7.84
C VAL A 150 -9.70 8.07 9.28
N ASN A 151 -9.16 9.28 9.44
CA ASN A 151 -8.80 9.79 10.77
C ASN A 151 -10.08 10.08 11.58
N ALA A 152 -10.06 9.79 12.88
CA ALA A 152 -11.17 10.11 13.77
C ALA A 152 -11.49 11.62 13.81
N LYS A 153 -10.46 12.48 13.67
CA LYS A 153 -10.62 13.94 13.64
C LYS A 153 -10.55 14.47 12.21
N ARG A 154 -11.67 15.04 11.73
CA ARG A 154 -11.74 15.71 10.42
C ARG A 154 -10.80 16.90 10.36
N GLY A 155 -10.12 17.06 9.23
CA GLY A 155 -9.34 18.27 8.91
C GLY A 155 -7.91 18.30 9.45
N VAL A 156 -7.46 17.31 10.23
CA VAL A 156 -6.09 17.27 10.78
C VAL A 156 -5.09 16.56 9.85
N GLY A 157 -5.33 16.69 8.53
CA GLY A 157 -4.50 16.07 7.50
C GLY A 157 -3.07 16.61 7.51
N ALA A 158 -2.10 15.73 7.29
CA ALA A 158 -0.69 16.09 7.21
C ALA A 158 -0.43 17.05 6.04
N LYS A 159 0.60 17.90 6.19
CA LYS A 159 1.04 18.79 5.13
C LYS A 159 1.79 18.00 4.05
N PHE A 160 1.69 18.48 2.82
CA PHE A 160 2.39 17.95 1.65
C PHE A 160 3.89 17.78 1.93
N THR A 161 4.41 16.56 1.75
CA THR A 161 5.84 16.30 1.98
C THR A 161 6.67 16.84 0.81
N LYS A 162 7.84 17.42 1.11
CA LYS A 162 8.69 18.07 0.10
C LYS A 162 9.18 17.13 -1.02
N GLY A 163 9.18 15.81 -0.80
CA GLY A 163 9.59 14.80 -1.79
C GLY A 163 8.50 14.41 -2.81
N THR A 164 7.26 14.81 -2.57
CA THR A 164 6.12 14.43 -3.42
C THR A 164 6.23 14.94 -4.87
N PRO A 165 6.68 16.17 -5.17
CA PRO A 165 6.81 16.66 -6.54
C PRO A 165 7.78 15.81 -7.39
N ILE A 166 8.89 15.36 -6.79
CA ILE A 166 9.89 14.52 -7.47
C ILE A 166 9.28 13.15 -7.79
N CYS A 167 8.48 12.57 -6.87
CA CYS A 167 7.78 11.32 -7.11
C CYS A 167 6.76 11.44 -8.24
N VAL A 168 6.01 12.56 -8.31
CA VAL A 168 5.04 12.83 -9.37
C VAL A 168 5.72 12.99 -10.72
N LEU A 169 6.80 13.77 -10.79
CA LEU A 169 7.55 13.97 -12.03
C LEU A 169 8.12 12.64 -12.53
N THR A 170 8.75 11.86 -11.67
CA THR A 170 9.33 10.56 -12.01
C THR A 170 8.25 9.59 -12.50
N GLY A 171 7.08 9.56 -11.84
CA GLY A 171 5.94 8.74 -12.28
C GLY A 171 5.39 9.17 -13.65
N LEU A 172 5.31 10.48 -13.90
CA LEU A 172 4.86 11.01 -15.19
C LEU A 172 5.85 10.68 -16.31
N THR A 173 7.16 10.79 -16.04
CA THR A 173 8.20 10.39 -17.00
C THR A 173 8.13 8.90 -17.32
N ARG A 174 7.89 8.04 -16.32
CA ARG A 174 7.64 6.59 -16.55
C ARG A 174 6.37 6.34 -17.37
N HIS A 175 5.36 7.18 -17.23
CA HIS A 175 4.12 7.06 -17.99
C HIS A 175 4.28 7.44 -19.47
N LEU A 176 4.93 8.58 -19.74
CA LEU A 176 5.12 9.08 -21.11
C LEU A 176 6.25 8.36 -21.84
N PHE A 177 7.30 7.96 -21.12
CA PHE A 177 8.52 7.37 -21.69
C PHE A 177 8.89 6.07 -20.94
N PRO A 178 8.14 4.97 -21.16
CA PRO A 178 8.34 3.72 -20.42
C PRO A 178 9.74 3.11 -20.61
N TRP A 179 10.42 3.38 -21.73
CA TRP A 179 11.80 2.91 -21.96
C TRP A 179 12.82 3.55 -21.01
N LEU A 180 12.49 4.70 -20.41
CA LEU A 180 13.38 5.39 -19.47
C LEU A 180 13.30 4.81 -18.05
N HIS A 181 12.39 3.85 -17.81
CA HIS A 181 12.22 3.20 -16.51
C HIS A 181 13.55 2.70 -15.87
N PRO A 182 14.49 2.05 -16.61
CA PRO A 182 15.75 1.58 -16.04
C PRO A 182 16.70 2.68 -15.60
N TYR A 183 16.56 3.90 -16.16
CA TYR A 183 17.44 5.04 -15.90
C TYR A 183 16.90 6.01 -14.84
N LEU A 184 15.64 5.83 -14.44
CA LEU A 184 14.99 6.70 -13.47
C LEU A 184 15.25 6.22 -12.04
N PRO A 185 15.50 7.14 -11.09
CA PRO A 185 15.79 6.77 -9.71
C PRO A 185 14.62 5.99 -9.07
N THR A 186 14.95 5.06 -8.18
CA THR A 186 13.98 4.44 -7.28
C THR A 186 13.52 5.50 -6.28
N THR A 187 12.36 6.11 -6.54
CA THR A 187 11.81 7.20 -5.73
C THR A 187 10.85 6.68 -4.67
N GLY A 188 11.12 7.02 -3.41
CA GLY A 188 10.15 7.01 -2.32
C GLY A 188 10.28 8.27 -1.46
N PRO A 189 9.21 8.78 -0.84
CA PRO A 189 9.21 9.92 0.09
C PRO A 189 10.06 9.73 1.35
N ALA A 190 10.65 8.54 1.54
CA ALA A 190 11.61 8.25 2.60
C ALA A 190 13.09 8.44 2.17
N ASN A 191 13.37 8.89 0.93
CA ASN A 191 14.73 9.30 0.55
C ASN A 191 15.03 10.72 1.07
N ARG A 192 15.03 10.86 2.40
CA ARG A 192 15.80 11.83 3.20
C ARG A 192 15.63 11.54 4.68
#